data_AF-A0AAU6PCL7-F1
#
_entry.id   AF-A0AAU6PCL7-F1
#
_cell.length_a   1.000
_cell.length_b   1.000
_cell.length_c   1.000
_cell.angle_alpha   90.00
_cell.angle_beta   90.00
_cell.angle_gamma   90.00
#
_symmetry.space_group_name_H-M   'P 1'
#
loop_
_entity.id
_entity.type
_entity.pdbx_description
1 polymer ?
#
loop_
_entity_poly.entity_id
_entity_poly.type
_entity_poly.pdbx_seq_one_letter_code
_entity_poly.pdbx_strand_id
1 'polypeptide(L)'
;MLINWGLFYMMKMVICFLIAVGLYMASFLSLLVEKNSEKLFSFECGFSPILSPRVPFSIQFFKILLIFLLFDMEIIIVLPLPMFLSKGVFSVILITVILLVIILGLFFEMMDGNLKWLK
;
A
#
# COMPACT_ATOMS: atom_id res chain seq x y z
N MET A 1 -19.18 -19.06 -24.30
CA MET A 1 -18.86 -19.28 -22.87
C MET A 1 -18.18 -18.05 -22.27
N LEU A 2 -17.00 -17.61 -22.74
CA LEU A 2 -16.28 -16.41 -22.25
C LEU A 2 -17.11 -15.11 -22.22
N ILE A 3 -17.98 -14.89 -23.21
CA ILE A 3 -18.85 -13.70 -23.29
C ILE A 3 -19.85 -13.64 -22.11
N ASN A 4 -20.40 -14.77 -21.67
CA ASN A 4 -21.33 -14.81 -20.54
C ASN A 4 -20.61 -14.54 -19.20
N TRP A 5 -19.36 -15.01 -19.06
CA TRP A 5 -18.53 -14.72 -17.90
C TRP A 5 -18.12 -13.24 -17.86
N GLY A 6 -17.77 -12.66 -19.00
CA GLY A 6 -17.51 -11.22 -19.13
C GLY A 6 -18.73 -10.39 -18.75
N LEU A 7 -19.91 -10.74 -19.28
CA LEU A 7 -21.15 -10.05 -18.97
C LEU A 7 -21.48 -10.12 -17.46
N PHE A 8 -21.31 -11.29 -16.84
CA PHE A 8 -21.52 -11.48 -15.40
C PHE A 8 -20.56 -10.64 -14.54
N TYR A 9 -19.29 -10.54 -14.94
CA TYR A 9 -18.31 -9.71 -14.23
C TYR A 9 -18.66 -8.22 -14.36
N MET A 10 -19.03 -7.77 -15.56
CA MET A 10 -19.46 -6.39 -15.80
C MET A 10 -20.70 -6.04 -14.97
N MET A 11 -21.69 -6.93 -14.90
CA MET A 11 -22.87 -6.73 -14.06
C MET A 11 -22.50 -6.57 -12.58
N LYS A 12 -21.58 -7.39 -12.05
CA LYS A 12 -21.12 -7.27 -10.65
C LYS A 12 -20.45 -5.94 -10.38
N MET A 13 -19.57 -5.49 -11.28
CA MET A 13 -18.90 -4.19 -11.13
C MET A 13 -19.90 -3.03 -11.09
N VAL A 14 -20.91 -3.06 -11.97
CA VAL A 14 -21.98 -2.04 -11.98
C VAL A 14 -22.78 -2.07 -10.68
N ILE A 15 -23.15 -3.26 -10.19
CA ILE A 15 -23.89 -3.39 -8.92
C ILE A 15 -23.07 -2.86 -7.74
N CYS A 16 -21.78 -3.22 -7.63
CA CYS A 16 -20.91 -2.72 -6.58
C CYS A 16 -20.76 -1.19 -6.62
N PHE A 17 -20.65 -0.61 -7.82
CA PHE A 17 -20.57 0.84 -7.99
C PHE A 17 -21.86 1.53 -7.55
N LEU A 18 -23.03 1.02 -7.94
CA LEU A 18 -24.33 1.56 -7.53
C LEU A 18 -24.53 1.48 -6.01
N ILE A 19 -24.11 0.39 -5.37
CA ILE A 19 -24.15 0.26 -3.91
C ILE A 19 -23.23 1.29 -3.24
N ALA A 20 -22.01 1.46 -3.74
CA ALA A 20 -21.06 2.44 -3.18
C ALA A 20 -21.60 3.87 -3.29
N VAL A 21 -22.17 4.24 -4.44
CA VAL A 21 -22.81 5.55 -4.64
C VAL A 21 -24.04 5.72 -3.73
N GLY A 22 -24.87 4.68 -3.60
CA GLY A 22 -26.04 4.72 -2.72
C GLY A 22 -25.66 4.93 -1.25
N LEU A 23 -24.64 4.22 -0.77
CA LEU A 23 -24.11 4.39 0.59
C LEU A 23 -23.51 5.77 0.81
N TYR A 24 -22.79 6.31 -0.17
CA TYR A 24 -22.24 7.66 -0.11
C TYR A 24 -23.34 8.73 -0.07
N MET A 25 -24.39 8.59 -0.87
CA MET A 25 -25.53 9.53 -0.84
C MET A 25 -26.29 9.45 0.48
N ALA A 26 -26.47 8.25 1.04
CA ALA A 26 -27.11 8.07 2.34
C ALA A 26 -26.31 8.72 3.48
N SER A 27 -24.99 8.57 3.48
CA SER A 27 -24.12 9.23 4.48
C SER A 27 -24.06 10.75 4.29
N PHE A 28 -24.15 11.24 3.04
CA PHE A 28 -24.25 12.68 2.79
C PHE A 28 -25.57 13.26 3.30
N LEU A 29 -26.70 12.57 3.11
CA LEU A 29 -27.99 12.98 3.65
C LEU A 29 -28.01 13.01 5.18
N SER A 30 -27.40 12.02 5.84
CA SER A 30 -27.36 11.99 7.31
C SER A 30 -26.56 13.16 7.90
N LEU A 31 -25.50 13.61 7.23
CA LEU A 31 -24.74 14.81 7.61
C LEU A 31 -25.55 16.10 7.51
N LEU A 32 -26.56 16.17 6.63
CA LEU A 32 -27.44 17.34 6.52
C LEU A 32 -28.45 17.42 7.67
N VAL A 33 -28.83 16.28 8.26
CA VAL A 33 -29.84 16.21 9.33
C VAL A 33 -29.23 16.55 10.70
N GLU A 34 -28.02 16.09 11.00
CA GLU A 34 -27.36 16.30 12.30
C GLU A 34 -26.09 17.15 12.19
N LYS A 35 -26.26 18.47 12.13
CA LYS A 35 -25.11 19.40 12.14
C LYS A 35 -24.75 19.84 13.56
N ASN A 36 -24.17 18.94 14.35
CA ASN A 36 -23.59 19.30 15.65
C ASN A 36 -22.19 19.90 15.42
N SER A 37 -22.00 21.17 15.80
CA SER A 37 -20.72 21.88 15.67
C SER A 37 -19.56 21.20 16.37
N GLU A 38 -19.82 20.52 17.50
CA GLU A 38 -18.81 19.76 18.25
C GLU A 38 -18.29 18.53 17.51
N LYS A 39 -19.12 17.90 16.64
CA LYS A 39 -18.71 16.77 15.80
C LYS A 39 -17.77 17.21 14.65
N LEU A 40 -17.67 18.51 14.38
CA LEU A 40 -16.84 19.06 13.29
C LEU A 40 -15.42 19.39 13.74
N PHE A 41 -15.12 19.34 15.04
CA PHE A 41 -13.78 19.54 15.58
C PHE A 41 -12.99 18.24 15.64
N SER A 42 -11.66 18.34 15.51
CA SER A 42 -10.76 17.21 15.69
C SER A 42 -10.83 16.70 17.13
N PHE A 43 -10.94 15.38 17.30
CA PHE A 43 -10.98 14.75 18.62
C PHE A 43 -9.58 14.77 19.25
N GLU A 44 -9.36 15.63 20.24
CA GLU A 44 -8.15 15.63 21.10
C GLU A 44 -8.53 15.42 22.57
N CYS A 45 -9.17 14.28 22.88
CA CYS A 45 -9.56 13.92 24.25
C CYS A 45 -10.41 14.99 24.98
N GLY A 46 -11.27 15.71 24.24
CA GLY A 46 -12.13 16.78 24.77
C GLY A 46 -11.48 18.16 24.82
N PHE A 47 -10.24 18.30 24.36
CA PHE A 47 -9.54 19.58 24.23
C PHE A 47 -9.58 20.09 22.80
N SER A 48 -9.46 21.41 22.65
CA SER A 48 -9.24 22.05 21.35
C SER A 48 -7.80 21.85 20.89
N PRO A 49 -7.55 21.65 19.58
CA PRO A 49 -6.22 21.36 19.06
C PRO A 49 -5.21 22.44 19.43
N ILE A 50 -4.17 22.04 20.17
CA ILE A 50 -3.13 22.94 20.72
C ILE A 50 -2.08 23.26 19.66
N LEU A 51 -1.81 22.30 18.77
CA LEU A 51 -0.80 22.40 17.72
C LEU A 51 -1.48 22.30 16.35
N SER A 52 -0.86 22.92 15.35
CA SER A 52 -1.25 22.69 13.96
C SER A 52 -1.01 21.21 13.60
N PRO A 53 -1.85 20.57 12.79
CA PRO A 53 -1.66 19.19 12.36
C PRO A 53 -0.42 18.98 11.47
N ARG A 54 0.26 20.05 11.07
CA ARG A 54 1.44 20.04 10.19
C ARG A 54 2.74 20.08 10.98
N VAL A 55 2.90 19.12 11.90
CA VAL A 55 4.17 18.92 12.61
C VAL A 55 5.14 18.12 11.74
N PRO A 56 6.46 18.40 11.80
CA PRO A 56 7.45 17.61 11.07
C PRO A 56 7.38 16.15 11.54
N PHE A 57 7.22 15.26 10.57
CA PHE A 57 7.16 13.83 10.78
C PHE A 57 8.57 13.25 11.01
N SER A 58 8.66 12.09 11.67
CA SER A 58 9.97 11.53 12.02
C SER A 58 10.72 11.02 10.77
N ILE A 59 12.03 11.28 10.71
CA ILE A 59 12.90 10.87 9.59
C ILE A 59 13.00 9.34 9.43
N GLN A 60 12.65 8.59 10.48
CA GLN A 60 12.72 7.13 10.49
C GLN A 60 11.70 6.51 9.55
N PHE A 61 10.48 7.05 9.49
CA PHE A 61 9.47 6.58 8.55
C PHE A 61 9.85 6.87 7.10
N PHE A 62 10.55 7.99 6.85
CA PHE A 62 11.06 8.29 5.51
C PHE A 62 12.08 7.26 5.03
N LYS A 63 12.97 6.80 5.91
CA LYS A 63 13.94 5.73 5.59
C LYS A 63 13.24 4.41 5.24
N ILE A 64 12.23 4.03 6.00
CA ILE A 64 11.45 2.80 5.73
C ILE A 64 10.75 2.91 4.37
N LEU A 65 10.18 4.07 4.04
CA LEU A 65 9.54 4.30 2.75
C LEU A 65 10.51 4.19 1.58
N LEU A 66 11.73 4.71 1.74
CA LEU A 66 12.77 4.63 0.70
C LEU A 66 13.19 3.18 0.46
N ILE A 67 13.42 2.41 1.52
CA ILE A 67 13.77 0.97 1.44
C ILE A 67 12.64 0.18 0.78
N PHE A 68 11.38 0.44 1.18
CA PHE A 68 10.21 -0.19 0.56
C PHE A 68 10.14 0.08 -0.95
N LEU A 69 10.39 1.32 -1.37
CA LEU A 69 10.38 1.69 -2.79
C LEU A 69 11.49 1.01 -3.58
N LEU A 70 12.69 0.86 -3.01
CA LEU A 70 13.78 0.12 -3.63
C LEU A 70 13.44 -1.37 -3.78
N PHE A 71 12.89 -1.99 -2.73
CA PHE A 71 12.51 -3.40 -2.75
C PHE A 71 11.36 -3.68 -3.73
N ASP A 72 10.41 -2.76 -3.89
CA ASP A 72 9.33 -2.88 -4.88
C ASP A 72 9.88 -2.89 -6.32
N MET A 73 10.89 -2.06 -6.61
CA MET A 73 11.59 -2.06 -7.89
C MET A 73 12.35 -3.37 -8.15
N GLU A 74 12.91 -3.99 -7.11
CA GLU A 74 13.57 -5.30 -7.22
C GLU A 74 12.57 -6.43 -7.45
N ILE A 75 11.39 -6.39 -6.82
CA ILE A 75 10.32 -7.37 -7.06
C ILE A 75 9.88 -7.38 -8.53
N ILE A 76 9.79 -6.22 -9.18
CA ILE A 76 9.45 -6.13 -10.61
C ILE A 76 10.44 -6.93 -11.47
N ILE A 77 11.73 -6.92 -11.10
CA ILE A 77 12.80 -7.67 -11.79
C ILE A 77 12.69 -9.18 -11.48
N VAL A 78 12.24 -9.55 -10.28
CA VAL A 78 12.07 -10.94 -9.82
C VAL A 78 10.79 -11.60 -10.35
N LEU A 79 9.73 -10.83 -10.62
CA LEU A 79 8.43 -11.36 -11.06
C LEU A 79 8.50 -12.25 -12.33
N PRO A 80 9.27 -11.94 -13.38
CA PRO A 80 9.31 -12.77 -14.58
C PRO A 80 10.22 -14.00 -14.46
N LEU A 81 10.95 -14.21 -13.36
CA LEU A 81 11.92 -15.31 -13.22
C LEU A 81 11.35 -16.71 -13.52
N PRO A 82 10.11 -17.08 -13.13
CA PRO A 82 9.48 -18.37 -13.49
C PRO A 82 9.49 -18.65 -14.98
N MET A 83 9.37 -17.62 -15.82
CA MET A 83 9.37 -17.73 -17.28
C MET A 83 10.76 -18.03 -17.85
N PHE A 84 11.83 -17.78 -17.07
CA PHE A 84 13.21 -18.00 -17.48
C PHE A 84 13.77 -19.34 -17.01
N LEU A 85 13.16 -20.02 -16.02
CA LEU A 85 13.66 -21.31 -15.49
C LEU A 85 13.77 -22.41 -16.55
N SER A 86 12.92 -22.40 -17.59
CA SER A 86 12.94 -23.39 -18.67
C SER A 86 14.01 -23.13 -19.74
N LYS A 87 14.74 -22.01 -19.68
CA LYS A 87 15.68 -21.57 -20.73
C LYS A 87 17.11 -22.12 -20.58
N GLY A 88 17.39 -22.93 -19.56
CA GLY A 88 18.66 -23.64 -19.38
C GLY A 88 19.49 -23.19 -18.18
N VAL A 89 20.65 -23.82 -17.98
CA VAL A 89 21.50 -23.66 -16.78
C VAL A 89 21.97 -22.21 -16.57
N PHE A 90 22.20 -21.47 -17.66
CA PHE A 90 22.62 -20.08 -17.60
C PHE A 90 21.54 -19.15 -16.99
N SER A 91 20.25 -19.40 -17.25
CA SER A 91 19.18 -18.60 -16.66
C SER A 91 19.06 -18.86 -15.17
N VAL A 92 19.25 -20.11 -14.74
CA VAL A 92 19.25 -20.50 -13.32
C VAL A 92 20.37 -19.77 -12.58
N ILE A 93 21.57 -19.70 -13.14
CA ILE A 93 22.71 -18.96 -12.56
C ILE A 93 22.35 -17.47 -12.41
N LEU A 94 21.83 -16.84 -13.46
CA LEU A 94 21.43 -15.42 -13.40
C LEU A 94 20.37 -15.15 -12.32
N ILE A 95 19.34 -16.01 -12.24
CA ILE A 95 18.30 -15.93 -11.20
C ILE A 95 18.92 -16.02 -9.81
N THR A 96 19.82 -16.98 -9.59
CA THR A 96 20.47 -17.16 -8.29
C THR A 96 21.35 -15.96 -7.90
N VAL A 97 22.06 -15.36 -8.85
CA VAL A 97 22.89 -14.17 -8.60
C VAL A 97 22.02 -12.98 -8.20
N ILE A 98 20.90 -12.74 -8.89
CA ILE A 98 19.96 -11.66 -8.57
C ILE A 98 19.40 -11.83 -7.15
N LEU A 99 18.95 -13.04 -6.80
CA LEU A 99 18.44 -13.33 -5.46
C LEU A 99 19.50 -13.13 -4.37
N LEU A 100 20.75 -13.51 -4.65
CA LEU A 100 21.86 -13.37 -3.70
C LEU A 100 22.17 -11.89 -3.43
N VAL A 101 22.16 -11.05 -4.47
CA VAL A 101 22.35 -9.59 -4.33
C VAL A 101 21.26 -8.97 -3.45
N ILE A 102 19.99 -9.33 -3.67
CA ILE A 102 18.85 -8.83 -2.87
C ILE A 102 19.01 -9.23 -1.39
N ILE A 103 19.35 -10.49 -1.13
CA ILE A 103 19.55 -10.99 0.24
C ILE A 103 20.70 -10.25 0.94
N LEU A 104 21.81 -10.02 0.24
CA LEU A 104 22.96 -9.28 0.79
C LEU A 104 22.63 -7.81 1.07
N GLY A 105 21.89 -7.15 0.17
CA GLY A 105 21.43 -5.77 0.37
C GLY A 105 20.56 -5.64 1.61
N LEU A 106 19.62 -6.58 1.79
CA LEU A 106 18.73 -6.61 2.96
C LEU A 106 19.52 -6.87 4.26
N PHE A 107 20.49 -7.78 4.22
CA PHE A 107 21.36 -8.05 5.38
C PHE A 107 22.19 -6.82 5.78
N PHE A 108 22.73 -6.08 4.80
CA PHE A 108 23.46 -4.85 5.05
C PHE A 108 22.60 -3.80 5.77
N GLU A 109 21.37 -3.57 5.32
CA GLU A 109 20.46 -2.61 5.95
C GLU A 109 20.02 -3.02 7.37
N MET A 110 19.91 -4.32 7.63
CA MET A 110 19.63 -4.85 8.97
C MET A 110 20.78 -4.60 9.94
N MET A 111 22.03 -4.72 9.48
CA MET A 111 23.21 -4.45 10.31
C MET A 111 23.32 -2.97 10.69
N ASP A 112 22.99 -2.07 9.77
CA ASP A 112 23.00 -0.62 10.02
C ASP A 112 21.91 -0.17 11.02
N GLY A 113 20.98 -1.07 11.38
CA GLY A 113 19.95 -0.78 12.37
C GLY A 113 18.93 0.26 11.92
N ASN A 114 18.93 0.65 10.64
CA ASN A 114 17.97 1.60 10.05
C ASN A 114 16.52 1.09 10.10
N LEU A 115 16.34 -0.22 10.29
CA LEU A 115 15.04 -0.89 10.44
C LEU A 115 14.56 -0.97 11.90
N LYS A 116 15.40 -0.61 12.88
CA LYS A 116 14.99 -0.63 14.30
C LYS A 116 14.18 0.61 14.61
N TRP A 117 12.93 0.41 15.03
CA TRP A 117 12.13 1.49 15.54
C TRP A 117 12.56 1.85 16.96
N LEU A 118 12.64 3.15 17.27
CA LEU A 118 12.76 3.60 18.66
C LEU A 118 11.49 3.18 19.42
N LYS A 119 11.67 2.72 20.66
CA LYS A 119 10.58 2.59 21.63
C LYS A 119 10.10 3.96 22.08
#